data_AF-A0A177NHP9-F1
#
_entry.id   AF-A0A177NHP9-F1
#
_cell.length_a   1.000
_cell.length_b   1.000
_cell.length_c   1.000
_cell.angle_alpha   90.00
_cell.angle_beta   90.00
_cell.angle_gamma   90.00
#
_symmetry.space_group_name_H-M   'P 1'
#
loop_
_entity.id
_entity.type
_entity.pdbx_description
1 polymer ?
#
loop_
_entity_poly.entity_id
_entity_poly.type
_entity_poly.pdbx_seq_one_letter_code
_entity_poly.pdbx_strand_id
1 'polypeptide(L)'
;MSRSDNVAGFYGKLPSHGDFLSRRLPRQFIEPWDQWLQGCIATSSEQLGKRWLDTFLFSPIWQFGLAPGLCGEDAWAGVMMPSVDKVGRYFPLTLAAKVDAQQLRSLFDPACGWFDALAELALSSLEYEFDLQQFDRDLERLCLRDFLSDQSAQLPVNPSISNSAKLAFQFKLHSDEETSQAFVELGETLADRFLAHSSIWRSSAGDDKSASLLLCDGLPPLSAYVGFLNGDWPQHGWQFSSSQVAKKTPVLTDTSEYSKSMNESSIQLLMATTSVDINRPAITEDTNLQEKVDLMEKWQSYGLSVVGLKRKLNEDAILLRNDIGLWTVADGMGGHSAGDVASQSLVTALEKIRPFDDLEYYSEQVASNLQAVNRQLQQMAKGRGNGNIIGCTVVVLLIAGEQFRYLWAGDSRLYLYRQGELEQLTLDHSLYNEAISQGLSPMDGSLEEGRGNIITRAVGADAQLRLDFGQGAVLPGDLFILSSDGLDKELSHADIAGFCSNGSVEEITHKLIQEAESRGGRDNISVIAVKV
;
A
#
# COMPACT_ATOMS: atom_id res chain seq x y z
N MET A 1 9.75 -36.33 -10.58
CA MET A 1 9.11 -35.45 -11.58
C MET A 1 10.19 -34.93 -12.53
N SER A 2 9.87 -34.74 -13.81
CA SER A 2 10.80 -34.16 -14.79
C SER A 2 10.84 -32.63 -14.65
N ARG A 3 11.89 -31.95 -15.11
CA ARG A 3 11.98 -30.47 -15.04
C ARG A 3 10.78 -29.79 -15.71
N SER A 4 10.24 -30.39 -16.77
CA SER A 4 9.03 -29.91 -17.46
C SER A 4 7.75 -30.00 -16.64
N ASP A 5 7.67 -30.90 -15.66
CA ASP A 5 6.47 -31.05 -14.82
C ASP A 5 6.36 -29.93 -13.78
N ASN A 6 7.48 -29.33 -13.36
CA ASN A 6 7.53 -28.31 -12.31
C ASN A 6 7.56 -26.87 -12.84
N VAL A 7 7.42 -26.69 -14.15
CA VAL A 7 7.33 -25.36 -14.77
C VAL A 7 5.92 -24.81 -14.55
N ALA A 8 5.85 -23.56 -14.09
CA ALA A 8 4.57 -22.89 -13.89
C ALA A 8 3.92 -22.49 -15.24
N GLY A 9 2.60 -22.62 -15.27
CA GLY A 9 1.73 -22.11 -16.32
C GLY A 9 0.75 -21.09 -15.76
N PHE A 10 -0.06 -20.51 -16.64
CA PHE A 10 -1.08 -19.53 -16.24
C PHE A 10 -2.42 -19.77 -16.92
N TYR A 11 -3.48 -19.33 -16.25
CA TYR A 11 -4.86 -19.36 -16.74
C TYR A 11 -5.63 -18.16 -16.20
N GLY A 12 -6.47 -17.55 -17.04
CA GLY A 12 -7.38 -16.49 -16.61
C GLY A 12 -7.35 -15.29 -17.55
N LYS A 13 -7.63 -14.11 -16.97
CA LYS A 13 -7.69 -12.84 -17.72
C LYS A 13 -6.50 -11.95 -17.44
N LEU A 14 -6.14 -11.16 -18.45
CA LEU A 14 -5.04 -10.19 -18.40
C LEU A 14 -5.48 -8.87 -19.05
N PRO A 15 -5.10 -7.70 -18.49
CA PRO A 15 -5.58 -6.40 -18.96
C PRO A 15 -5.27 -6.11 -20.44
N SER A 16 -4.22 -6.71 -20.97
CA SER A 16 -3.75 -6.53 -22.35
C SER A 16 -4.56 -7.33 -23.39
N HIS A 17 -5.31 -8.35 -22.98
CA HIS A 17 -5.95 -9.32 -23.88
C HIS A 17 -7.47 -9.32 -23.72
N GLY A 18 -8.19 -9.59 -24.81
CA GLY A 18 -9.65 -9.62 -24.80
C GLY A 18 -10.21 -10.90 -24.18
N ASP A 19 -9.59 -12.06 -24.40
CA ASP A 19 -10.12 -13.38 -24.03
C ASP A 19 -9.31 -14.07 -22.93
N PHE A 20 -9.82 -15.21 -22.45
CA PHE A 20 -9.09 -16.09 -21.55
C PHE A 20 -7.79 -16.57 -22.19
N LEU A 21 -6.71 -16.46 -21.44
CA LEU A 21 -5.42 -17.00 -21.81
C LEU A 21 -5.13 -18.24 -21.00
N SER A 22 -4.42 -19.18 -21.63
CA SER A 22 -3.95 -20.40 -21.00
C SER A 22 -2.60 -20.77 -21.59
N ARG A 23 -1.65 -21.13 -20.73
CA ARG A 23 -0.35 -21.64 -21.15
C ARG A 23 0.21 -22.61 -20.12
N ARG A 24 0.78 -23.73 -20.58
CA ARG A 24 1.41 -24.80 -19.77
C ARG A 24 0.55 -25.44 -18.67
N LEU A 25 -0.72 -25.08 -18.56
CA LEU A 25 -1.67 -25.76 -17.68
C LEU A 25 -2.50 -26.77 -18.48
N PRO A 26 -2.58 -28.04 -18.05
CA PRO A 26 -3.34 -29.06 -18.77
C PRO A 26 -4.84 -28.89 -18.52
N ARG A 27 -5.68 -29.36 -19.46
CA ARG A 27 -7.14 -29.30 -19.35
C ARG A 27 -7.68 -29.96 -18.08
N GLN A 28 -7.08 -31.07 -17.65
CA GLN A 28 -7.46 -31.78 -16.43
C GLN A 28 -7.37 -30.92 -15.16
N PHE A 29 -6.51 -29.88 -15.17
CA PHE A 29 -6.44 -28.88 -14.12
C PHE A 29 -7.44 -27.74 -14.38
N ILE A 30 -7.42 -27.19 -15.61
CA ILE A 30 -8.19 -25.99 -15.95
C ILE A 30 -9.69 -26.21 -15.84
N GLU A 31 -10.25 -27.32 -16.33
CA GLU A 31 -11.69 -27.54 -16.37
C GLU A 31 -12.36 -27.48 -14.97
N PRO A 32 -11.92 -28.27 -13.96
CA PRO A 32 -12.49 -28.17 -12.62
C PRO A 32 -12.17 -26.83 -11.94
N TRP A 33 -10.99 -26.26 -12.19
CA TRP A 33 -10.57 -24.99 -11.60
C TRP A 33 -11.39 -23.80 -12.12
N ASP A 34 -11.60 -23.72 -13.43
CA ASP A 34 -12.42 -22.70 -14.07
C ASP A 34 -13.88 -22.82 -13.65
N GLN A 35 -14.43 -24.05 -13.62
CA GLN A 35 -15.80 -24.27 -13.15
C GLN A 35 -15.99 -23.76 -11.71
N TRP A 36 -15.03 -24.03 -10.83
CA TRP A 36 -15.04 -23.54 -9.46
C TRP A 36 -14.93 -22.01 -9.40
N LEU A 37 -13.96 -21.41 -10.11
CA LEU A 37 -13.79 -19.96 -10.16
C LEU A 37 -15.01 -19.22 -10.73
N GLN A 38 -15.61 -19.73 -11.81
CA GLN A 38 -16.83 -19.15 -12.36
C GLN A 38 -17.98 -19.18 -11.35
N GLY A 39 -18.14 -20.29 -10.62
CA GLY A 39 -19.09 -20.41 -9.52
C GLY A 39 -18.80 -19.39 -8.42
N CYS A 40 -17.55 -19.26 -8.00
CA CYS A 40 -17.10 -18.30 -6.99
C CYS A 40 -17.38 -16.85 -7.40
N ILE A 41 -17.11 -16.49 -8.65
CA ILE A 41 -17.38 -15.16 -9.21
C ILE A 41 -18.88 -14.89 -9.27
N ALA A 42 -19.67 -15.82 -9.80
CA ALA A 42 -21.13 -15.68 -9.87
C ALA A 42 -21.76 -15.52 -8.47
N THR A 43 -21.42 -16.42 -7.55
CA THR A 43 -21.97 -16.42 -6.18
C THR A 43 -21.50 -15.21 -5.38
N SER A 44 -20.23 -14.83 -5.44
CA SER A 44 -19.75 -13.63 -4.74
C SER A 44 -20.35 -12.35 -5.31
N SER A 45 -20.57 -12.29 -6.63
CA SER A 45 -21.24 -11.16 -7.28
C SER A 45 -22.68 -11.00 -6.84
N GLU A 46 -23.41 -12.12 -6.73
CA GLU A 46 -24.76 -12.14 -6.18
C GLU A 46 -24.78 -11.70 -4.71
N GLN A 47 -23.86 -12.21 -3.87
CA GLN A 47 -23.82 -11.91 -2.44
C GLN A 47 -23.41 -10.46 -2.13
N LEU A 48 -22.43 -9.91 -2.85
CA LEU A 48 -21.89 -8.57 -2.59
C LEU A 48 -22.62 -7.48 -3.36
N GLY A 49 -23.37 -7.84 -4.42
CA GLY A 49 -24.13 -6.92 -5.25
C GLY A 49 -23.26 -5.79 -5.80
N LYS A 50 -23.67 -4.54 -5.55
CA LYS A 50 -22.94 -3.34 -6.05
C LYS A 50 -21.51 -3.23 -5.54
N ARG A 51 -21.20 -3.81 -4.37
CA ARG A 51 -19.86 -3.76 -3.75
C ARG A 51 -18.91 -4.81 -4.30
N TRP A 52 -19.41 -5.71 -5.16
CA TRP A 52 -18.64 -6.86 -5.61
C TRP A 52 -17.37 -6.45 -6.36
N LEU A 53 -17.47 -5.46 -7.24
CA LEU A 53 -16.36 -5.07 -8.09
C LEU A 53 -15.19 -4.53 -7.27
N ASP A 54 -15.46 -3.59 -6.37
CA ASP A 54 -14.42 -2.99 -5.52
C ASP A 54 -13.81 -4.06 -4.60
N THR A 55 -14.66 -4.89 -4.01
CA THR A 55 -14.22 -6.01 -3.15
C THR A 55 -13.37 -7.03 -3.91
N PHE A 56 -13.68 -7.29 -5.18
CA PHE A 56 -12.92 -8.18 -6.04
C PHE A 56 -11.55 -7.58 -6.37
N LEU A 57 -11.48 -6.31 -6.79
CA LEU A 57 -10.25 -5.63 -7.21
C LEU A 57 -9.24 -5.46 -6.06
N PHE A 58 -9.72 -5.24 -4.84
CA PHE A 58 -8.88 -5.10 -3.64
C PHE A 58 -8.64 -6.41 -2.87
N SER A 59 -9.09 -7.55 -3.41
CA SER A 59 -8.85 -8.82 -2.74
C SER A 59 -7.38 -9.22 -2.82
N PRO A 60 -6.83 -9.83 -1.75
CA PRO A 60 -5.42 -10.16 -1.69
C PRO A 60 -5.05 -11.23 -2.71
N ILE A 61 -3.75 -11.31 -3.01
CA ILE A 61 -3.20 -12.47 -3.73
C ILE A 61 -3.24 -13.67 -2.79
N TRP A 62 -3.90 -14.74 -3.24
CA TRP A 62 -3.99 -15.99 -2.51
C TRP A 62 -2.96 -16.98 -3.03
N GLN A 63 -2.10 -17.44 -2.13
CA GLN A 63 -1.22 -18.58 -2.34
C GLN A 63 -2.03 -19.84 -2.05
N PHE A 64 -1.96 -20.83 -2.94
CA PHE A 64 -2.75 -22.06 -2.78
C PHE A 64 -1.93 -23.33 -3.03
N GLY A 65 -2.39 -24.41 -2.40
CA GLY A 65 -1.95 -25.77 -2.64
C GLY A 65 -3.16 -26.70 -2.69
N LEU A 66 -3.25 -27.55 -3.70
CA LEU A 66 -4.36 -28.46 -3.96
C LEU A 66 -3.85 -29.89 -3.93
N ALA A 67 -4.45 -30.71 -3.08
CA ALA A 67 -4.18 -32.14 -3.07
C ALA A 67 -4.62 -32.83 -4.38
N PRO A 68 -4.04 -34.00 -4.70
CA PRO A 68 -4.50 -34.84 -5.81
C PRO A 68 -6.01 -35.10 -5.75
N GLY A 69 -6.67 -35.05 -6.90
CA GLY A 69 -8.11 -35.27 -7.04
C GLY A 69 -8.98 -34.01 -6.98
N LEU A 70 -8.45 -32.87 -6.51
CA LEU A 70 -9.22 -31.61 -6.48
C LEU A 70 -9.30 -30.92 -7.83
N CYS A 71 -8.20 -30.86 -8.57
CA CYS A 71 -8.12 -30.30 -9.92
C CYS A 71 -7.33 -31.24 -10.83
N GLY A 72 -7.89 -32.43 -11.03
CA GLY A 72 -7.24 -33.54 -11.73
C GLY A 72 -6.49 -34.49 -10.79
N GLU A 73 -5.81 -35.49 -11.34
CA GLU A 73 -5.14 -36.55 -10.57
C GLU A 73 -3.87 -36.08 -9.85
N ASP A 74 -3.35 -34.91 -10.20
CA ASP A 74 -2.09 -34.38 -9.69
C ASP A 74 -2.30 -33.34 -8.59
N ALA A 75 -1.28 -33.15 -7.75
CA ALA A 75 -1.21 -32.01 -6.85
C ALA A 75 -0.75 -30.74 -7.58
N TRP A 76 -1.32 -29.61 -7.19
CA TRP A 76 -1.04 -28.30 -7.79
C TRP A 76 -0.76 -27.26 -6.71
N ALA A 77 0.11 -26.31 -6.99
CA ALA A 77 0.30 -25.15 -6.14
C ALA A 77 0.47 -23.90 -7.00
N GLY A 78 0.12 -22.73 -6.46
CA GLY A 78 0.18 -21.50 -7.24
C GLY A 78 -0.31 -20.26 -6.50
N VAL A 79 -0.49 -19.19 -7.27
CA VAL A 79 -1.10 -17.95 -6.80
C VAL A 79 -2.34 -17.61 -7.62
N MET A 80 -3.31 -16.99 -6.97
CA MET A 80 -4.54 -16.48 -7.56
C MET A 80 -4.65 -15.00 -7.19
N MET A 81 -4.82 -14.14 -8.21
CA MET A 81 -4.92 -12.70 -8.07
C MET A 81 -6.15 -12.17 -8.82
N PRO A 82 -6.83 -11.13 -8.33
CA PRO A 82 -7.84 -10.41 -9.09
C PRO A 82 -7.28 -9.89 -10.42
N SER A 83 -8.08 -10.00 -11.48
CA SER A 83 -7.67 -9.50 -12.79
C SER A 83 -8.87 -9.12 -13.64
N VAL A 84 -8.60 -8.44 -14.75
CA VAL A 84 -9.57 -7.92 -15.69
C VAL A 84 -9.00 -8.09 -17.10
N ASP A 85 -9.87 -8.34 -18.09
CA ASP A 85 -9.45 -8.30 -19.49
C ASP A 85 -9.54 -6.88 -20.09
N LYS A 86 -9.04 -6.73 -21.31
CA LYS A 86 -9.05 -5.45 -22.04
C LYS A 86 -10.45 -4.83 -22.19
N VAL A 87 -11.50 -5.64 -22.13
CA VAL A 87 -12.89 -5.20 -22.32
C VAL A 87 -13.64 -5.02 -20.98
N GLY A 88 -12.93 -5.11 -19.85
CA GLY A 88 -13.49 -4.83 -18.53
C GLY A 88 -14.27 -5.99 -17.90
N ARG A 89 -14.07 -7.24 -18.37
CA ARG A 89 -14.69 -8.41 -17.74
C ARG A 89 -13.74 -8.99 -16.70
N TYR A 90 -14.17 -8.98 -15.45
CA TYR A 90 -13.37 -9.39 -14.29
C TYR A 90 -13.32 -10.90 -14.11
N PHE A 91 -12.12 -11.45 -13.92
CA PHE A 91 -11.88 -12.85 -13.61
C PHE A 91 -10.44 -13.02 -13.08
N PRO A 92 -10.18 -13.91 -12.10
CA PRO A 92 -8.85 -14.06 -11.53
C PRO A 92 -7.78 -14.48 -12.54
N LEU A 93 -6.55 -14.01 -12.35
CA LEU A 93 -5.36 -14.60 -12.94
C LEU A 93 -4.84 -15.70 -12.00
N THR A 94 -4.61 -16.89 -12.55
CA THR A 94 -4.00 -18.01 -11.84
C THR A 94 -2.63 -18.30 -12.43
N LEU A 95 -1.60 -18.37 -11.61
CA LEU A 95 -0.30 -18.98 -11.96
C LEU A 95 -0.13 -20.25 -11.14
N ALA A 96 0.17 -21.39 -11.78
CA ALA A 96 0.22 -22.66 -11.08
C ALA A 96 1.28 -23.60 -11.66
N ALA A 97 1.84 -24.48 -10.82
CA ALA A 97 2.71 -25.57 -11.22
C ALA A 97 2.26 -26.88 -10.57
N LYS A 98 2.54 -27.99 -11.24
CA LYS A 98 2.36 -29.33 -10.67
C LYS A 98 3.43 -29.53 -9.61
N VAL A 99 3.04 -30.12 -8.48
CA VAL A 99 3.91 -30.37 -7.32
C VAL A 99 3.79 -31.81 -6.88
N ASP A 100 4.81 -32.33 -6.19
CA ASP A 100 4.67 -33.58 -5.45
C ASP A 100 3.75 -33.35 -4.25
N ALA A 101 2.72 -34.17 -4.07
CA ALA A 101 1.78 -34.04 -2.96
C ALA A 101 2.50 -34.02 -1.59
N GLN A 102 3.64 -34.70 -1.46
CA GLN A 102 4.43 -34.71 -0.22
C GLN A 102 5.13 -33.37 0.06
N GLN A 103 5.38 -32.57 -0.98
CA GLN A 103 6.09 -31.29 -0.89
C GLN A 103 5.16 -30.09 -0.71
N LEU A 104 3.83 -30.28 -0.84
CA LEU A 104 2.84 -29.20 -0.73
C LEU A 104 3.00 -28.36 0.54
N ARG A 105 3.22 -28.99 1.70
CA ARG A 105 3.40 -28.28 2.98
C ARG A 105 4.65 -27.42 3.01
N SER A 106 5.76 -27.95 2.48
CA SER A 106 7.05 -27.28 2.48
C SER A 106 7.04 -25.99 1.69
N LEU A 107 6.14 -25.84 0.71
CA LEU A 107 5.99 -24.61 -0.05
C LEU A 107 5.47 -23.43 0.79
N PHE A 108 4.72 -23.70 1.85
CA PHE A 108 4.18 -22.66 2.72
C PHE A 108 5.18 -22.22 3.81
N ASP A 109 6.37 -22.82 3.87
CA ASP A 109 7.48 -22.31 4.66
C ASP A 109 7.94 -20.96 4.08
N PRO A 110 7.98 -19.87 4.89
CA PRO A 110 8.50 -18.58 4.44
C PRO A 110 9.90 -18.64 3.81
N ALA A 111 10.73 -19.61 4.17
CA ALA A 111 12.06 -19.78 3.59
C ALA A 111 12.04 -20.28 2.14
N CYS A 112 10.92 -20.85 1.67
CA CYS A 112 10.78 -21.35 0.30
C CYS A 112 10.81 -20.21 -0.72
N GLY A 113 10.12 -19.09 -0.48
CA GLY A 113 10.11 -17.91 -1.36
C GLY A 113 9.45 -18.07 -2.75
N TRP A 114 9.06 -19.28 -3.15
CA TRP A 114 8.47 -19.52 -4.48
C TRP A 114 7.15 -18.79 -4.71
N PHE A 115 6.27 -18.79 -3.70
CA PHE A 115 4.99 -18.09 -3.79
C PHE A 115 5.16 -16.57 -3.88
N ASP A 116 6.17 -16.00 -3.22
CA ASP A 116 6.44 -14.57 -3.27
C ASP A 116 6.91 -14.17 -4.68
N ALA A 117 7.81 -14.97 -5.27
CA ALA A 117 8.24 -14.77 -6.66
C ALA A 117 7.08 -14.91 -7.67
N LEU A 118 6.17 -15.87 -7.46
CA LEU A 118 4.96 -15.99 -8.28
C LEU A 118 4.02 -14.80 -8.11
N ALA A 119 3.83 -14.31 -6.89
CA ALA A 119 2.98 -13.16 -6.61
C ALA A 119 3.53 -11.87 -7.23
N GLU A 120 4.84 -11.62 -7.11
CA GLU A 120 5.52 -10.51 -7.79
C GLU A 120 5.33 -10.59 -9.31
N LEU A 121 5.52 -11.77 -9.90
CA LEU A 121 5.31 -11.96 -11.33
C LEU A 121 3.84 -11.74 -11.72
N ALA A 122 2.87 -12.27 -10.95
CA ALA A 122 1.45 -12.03 -11.19
C ALA A 122 1.12 -10.52 -11.20
N LEU A 123 1.67 -9.74 -10.27
CA LEU A 123 1.50 -8.29 -10.20
C LEU A 123 2.08 -7.57 -11.42
N SER A 124 3.22 -8.03 -11.96
CA SER A 124 3.80 -7.46 -13.18
C SER A 124 2.83 -7.51 -14.38
N SER A 125 1.83 -8.38 -14.33
CA SER A 125 0.81 -8.48 -15.37
C SER A 125 -0.15 -7.29 -15.44
N LEU A 126 -0.14 -6.44 -14.41
CA LEU A 126 -0.92 -5.20 -14.32
C LEU A 126 -0.15 -3.97 -14.85
N GLU A 127 1.13 -4.12 -15.19
CA GLU A 127 1.97 -3.03 -15.69
C GLU A 127 1.51 -2.53 -17.08
N TYR A 128 1.67 -1.23 -17.33
CA TYR A 128 1.28 -0.62 -18.61
C TYR A 128 2.12 -1.14 -19.80
N GLU A 129 3.38 -1.47 -19.58
CA GLU A 129 4.30 -2.03 -20.59
C GLU A 129 4.32 -3.58 -20.57
N PHE A 130 3.19 -4.21 -20.28
CA PHE A 130 3.10 -5.67 -20.20
C PHE A 130 3.43 -6.35 -21.55
N ASP A 131 4.48 -7.17 -21.56
CA ASP A 131 4.81 -8.09 -22.64
C ASP A 131 4.50 -9.54 -22.22
N LEU A 132 3.46 -10.12 -22.86
CA LEU A 132 3.05 -11.50 -22.61
C LEU A 132 4.16 -12.52 -22.86
N GLN A 133 5.03 -12.29 -23.85
CA GLN A 133 6.13 -13.22 -24.13
C GLN A 133 7.23 -13.13 -23.07
N GLN A 134 7.51 -11.93 -22.56
CA GLN A 134 8.47 -11.74 -21.48
C GLN A 134 7.93 -12.33 -20.16
N PHE A 135 6.69 -12.02 -19.82
CA PHE A 135 5.98 -12.60 -18.68
C PHE A 135 6.03 -14.13 -18.72
N ASP A 136 5.78 -14.72 -19.89
CA ASP A 136 5.81 -16.16 -20.08
C ASP A 136 7.21 -16.76 -19.85
N ARG A 137 8.26 -16.11 -20.36
CA ARG A 137 9.66 -16.53 -20.15
C ARG A 137 10.06 -16.42 -18.68
N ASP A 138 9.61 -15.37 -17.99
CA ASP A 138 9.92 -15.18 -16.57
C ASP A 138 9.17 -16.20 -15.71
N LEU A 139 7.93 -16.55 -16.07
CA LEU A 139 7.20 -17.64 -15.43
C LEU A 139 7.91 -18.99 -15.57
N GLU A 140 8.49 -19.27 -16.74
CA GLU A 140 9.27 -20.50 -16.96
C GLU A 140 10.53 -20.58 -16.07
N ARG A 141 11.10 -19.44 -15.68
CA ARG A 141 12.27 -19.38 -14.78
C ARG A 141 11.92 -19.65 -13.33
N LEU A 142 10.66 -19.47 -12.93
CA LEU A 142 10.16 -19.77 -11.58
C LEU A 142 9.83 -21.27 -11.42
N CYS A 143 10.73 -22.14 -11.89
CA CYS A 143 10.57 -23.58 -11.80
C CYS A 143 10.58 -24.02 -10.33
N LEU A 144 9.50 -24.66 -9.89
CA LEU A 144 9.26 -25.02 -8.48
C LEU A 144 10.45 -25.74 -7.83
N ARG A 145 11.08 -26.65 -8.61
CA ARG A 145 12.20 -27.46 -8.13
C ARG A 145 13.39 -26.63 -7.67
N ASP A 146 13.58 -25.42 -8.20
CA ASP A 146 14.72 -24.56 -7.86
C ASP A 146 14.57 -23.93 -6.46
N PHE A 147 13.36 -23.98 -5.88
CA PHE A 147 13.03 -23.45 -4.55
C PHE A 147 12.91 -24.54 -3.48
N LEU A 148 12.86 -25.81 -3.88
CA LEU A 148 12.74 -26.94 -2.98
C LEU A 148 14.14 -27.51 -2.70
N SER A 149 14.50 -27.62 -1.41
CA SER A 149 15.72 -28.33 -1.03
C SER A 149 15.57 -29.85 -1.28
N ASP A 150 16.64 -30.53 -1.70
CA ASP A 150 16.67 -31.99 -1.92
C ASP A 150 16.41 -32.81 -0.63
N GLN A 151 16.25 -32.17 0.53
CA GLN A 151 15.91 -32.84 1.78
C GLN A 151 14.40 -33.09 1.91
N SER A 152 13.85 -33.93 1.02
CA SER A 152 12.64 -34.68 1.37
C SER A 152 13.06 -35.80 2.32
N ALA A 153 12.95 -35.58 3.62
CA ALA A 153 12.87 -36.69 4.56
C ALA A 153 11.75 -37.60 4.05
N GLN A 154 12.10 -38.84 3.70
CA GLN A 154 11.13 -39.87 3.32
C GLN A 154 10.21 -40.08 4.52
N LEU A 155 9.09 -39.36 4.57
CA LEU A 155 7.98 -39.76 5.42
C LEU A 155 7.58 -41.16 4.96
N PRO A 156 7.41 -42.13 5.89
CA PRO A 156 7.08 -43.48 5.52
C PRO A 156 5.80 -43.48 4.68
N VAL A 157 5.94 -43.87 3.42
CA VAL A 157 4.78 -44.24 2.64
C VAL A 157 4.21 -45.51 3.28
N ASN A 158 2.87 -45.58 3.32
CA ASN A 158 2.01 -46.77 3.46
C ASN A 158 1.50 -47.16 4.86
N PRO A 159 0.24 -47.65 4.97
CA PRO A 159 -0.26 -48.73 4.12
C PRO A 159 -1.58 -48.47 3.37
N SER A 160 -1.64 -49.08 2.19
CA SER A 160 -2.83 -49.66 1.56
C SER A 160 -4.10 -49.53 2.40
N ILE A 161 -5.00 -48.66 1.94
CA ILE A 161 -6.35 -48.51 2.50
C ILE A 161 -7.03 -49.89 2.38
N SER A 162 -7.09 -50.60 3.51
CA SER A 162 -7.95 -51.76 3.68
C SER A 162 -9.40 -51.26 3.64
N ASN A 163 -10.27 -51.96 2.91
CA ASN A 163 -11.71 -51.70 2.77
C ASN A 163 -12.53 -51.82 4.09
N SER A 164 -11.89 -51.71 5.26
CA SER A 164 -12.58 -51.62 6.55
C SER A 164 -13.23 -50.24 6.70
N ALA A 165 -14.53 -50.23 6.98
CA ALA A 165 -15.32 -49.01 7.20
C ALA A 165 -14.94 -48.22 8.48
N LYS A 166 -14.08 -48.76 9.35
CA LYS A 166 -13.66 -48.12 10.61
C LYS A 166 -12.16 -47.84 10.61
N LEU A 167 -11.78 -46.58 10.82
CA LEU A 167 -10.41 -46.17 11.12
C LEU A 167 -9.97 -46.77 12.46
N ALA A 168 -8.77 -47.35 12.49
CA ALA A 168 -8.06 -47.68 13.72
C ALA A 168 -6.56 -47.41 13.51
N PHE A 169 -5.90 -46.86 14.52
CA PHE A 169 -4.45 -46.66 14.56
C PHE A 169 -3.85 -47.58 15.61
N GLN A 170 -2.81 -48.33 15.25
CA GLN A 170 -2.09 -49.20 16.16
C GLN A 170 -0.62 -48.82 16.17
N PHE A 171 -0.12 -48.38 17.32
CA PHE A 171 1.29 -48.12 17.56
C PHE A 171 1.88 -49.31 18.30
N LYS A 172 3.00 -49.85 17.82
CA LYS A 172 3.76 -50.87 18.54
C LYS A 172 4.76 -50.15 19.43
N LEU A 173 4.53 -50.21 20.74
CA LEU A 173 5.41 -49.60 21.73
C LEU A 173 6.40 -50.64 22.23
N HIS A 174 7.66 -50.24 22.41
CA HIS A 174 8.69 -51.02 23.09
C HIS A 174 8.63 -50.83 24.61
N SER A 175 8.12 -49.69 25.08
CA SER A 175 7.85 -49.39 26.50
C SER A 175 6.67 -48.41 26.65
N ASP A 176 6.10 -48.34 27.85
CA ASP A 176 4.99 -47.42 28.14
C ASP A 176 5.38 -45.93 28.01
N GLU A 177 6.67 -45.60 28.11
CA GLU A 177 7.20 -44.23 27.99
C GLU A 177 7.03 -43.65 26.58
N GLU A 178 6.95 -44.51 25.56
CA GLU A 178 6.77 -44.12 24.15
C GLU A 178 5.33 -43.67 23.82
N THR A 179 4.40 -43.84 24.76
CA THR A 179 2.98 -43.47 24.56
C THR A 179 2.82 -42.00 24.14
N SER A 180 3.61 -41.08 24.72
CA SER A 180 3.55 -39.66 24.37
C SER A 180 3.98 -39.41 22.92
N GLN A 181 5.01 -40.12 22.46
CA GLN A 181 5.51 -40.03 21.09
C GLN A 181 4.47 -40.59 20.10
N ALA A 182 3.77 -41.67 20.47
CA ALA A 182 2.69 -42.22 19.65
C ALA A 182 1.54 -41.23 19.42
N PHE A 183 1.24 -40.34 20.39
CA PHE A 183 0.25 -39.28 20.18
C PHE A 183 0.74 -38.16 19.25
N VAL A 184 2.04 -37.85 19.26
CA VAL A 184 2.64 -36.91 18.29
C VAL A 184 2.57 -37.49 16.88
N GLU A 185 2.98 -38.75 16.71
CA GLU A 185 2.89 -39.48 15.43
C GLU A 185 1.45 -39.63 14.93
N LEU A 186 0.49 -39.85 15.84
CA LEU A 186 -0.94 -39.84 15.50
C LEU A 186 -1.37 -38.49 14.94
N GLY A 187 -0.90 -37.38 15.54
CA GLY A 187 -1.16 -36.03 15.06
C GLY A 187 -0.64 -35.81 13.63
N GLU A 188 0.60 -36.22 13.36
CA GLU A 188 1.20 -36.15 12.02
C GLU A 188 0.43 -37.02 11.01
N THR A 189 0.10 -38.26 11.40
CA THR A 189 -0.66 -39.20 10.55
C THR A 189 -2.05 -38.66 10.21
N LEU A 190 -2.76 -38.08 11.18
CA LEU A 190 -4.06 -37.45 10.95
C LEU A 190 -3.95 -36.22 10.06
N ALA A 191 -2.93 -35.39 10.26
CA ALA A 191 -2.66 -34.24 9.40
C ALA A 191 -2.38 -34.66 7.96
N ASP A 192 -1.55 -35.70 7.74
CA ASP A 192 -1.24 -36.25 6.42
C ASP A 192 -2.48 -36.77 5.72
N ARG A 193 -3.32 -37.49 6.46
CA ARG A 193 -4.58 -38.01 5.96
C ARG A 193 -5.56 -36.90 5.57
N PHE A 194 -5.70 -35.86 6.39
CA PHE A 194 -6.57 -34.73 6.09
C PHE A 194 -6.06 -33.98 4.86
N LEU A 195 -4.77 -33.67 4.82
CA LEU A 195 -4.16 -32.92 3.74
C LEU A 195 -4.09 -33.68 2.41
N ALA A 196 -4.22 -35.01 2.41
CA ALA A 196 -4.35 -35.81 1.19
C ALA A 196 -5.61 -35.50 0.36
N HIS A 197 -6.61 -34.83 0.94
CA HIS A 197 -7.86 -34.44 0.26
C HIS A 197 -8.17 -32.95 0.38
N SER A 198 -7.22 -32.16 0.90
CA SER A 198 -7.48 -30.76 1.23
C SER A 198 -6.92 -29.78 0.22
N SER A 199 -7.48 -28.57 0.24
CA SER A 199 -6.83 -27.37 -0.26
C SER A 199 -6.25 -26.54 0.88
N ILE A 200 -5.11 -25.91 0.63
CA ILE A 200 -4.37 -25.02 1.53
C ILE A 200 -4.40 -23.64 0.90
N TRP A 201 -4.74 -22.62 1.68
CA TRP A 201 -4.82 -21.25 1.21
C TRP A 201 -4.14 -20.31 2.20
N ARG A 202 -3.25 -19.46 1.69
CA ARG A 202 -2.58 -18.44 2.49
C ARG A 202 -2.68 -17.09 1.81
N SER A 203 -3.05 -16.07 2.56
CA SER A 203 -2.81 -14.68 2.18
C SER A 203 -1.65 -14.15 3.03
N SER A 204 -0.76 -13.37 2.43
CA SER A 204 0.16 -12.54 3.22
C SER A 204 -0.64 -11.54 4.04
N ALA A 205 -0.11 -11.13 5.20
CA ALA A 205 -0.66 -9.98 5.91
C ALA A 205 -0.37 -8.75 5.05
N GLY A 206 -1.40 -8.15 4.47
CA GLY A 206 -1.31 -6.77 4.01
C GLY A 206 -1.37 -5.83 5.21
N ASP A 207 -1.09 -4.55 4.99
CA ASP A 207 -1.02 -3.50 6.03
C ASP A 207 -2.30 -3.36 6.88
N ASP A 208 -3.40 -4.00 6.49
CA ASP A 208 -4.70 -3.90 7.14
C ASP A 208 -5.47 -5.24 7.32
N LYS A 209 -4.84 -6.41 7.09
CA LYS A 209 -5.49 -7.73 7.32
C LYS A 209 -4.53 -8.71 7.99
N SER A 210 -4.99 -9.45 8.99
CA SER A 210 -4.21 -10.55 9.55
C SER A 210 -3.97 -11.61 8.48
N ALA A 211 -2.72 -12.03 8.30
CA ALA A 211 -2.37 -13.19 7.47
C ALA A 211 -3.30 -14.35 7.83
N SER A 212 -3.92 -14.94 6.82
CA SER A 212 -4.85 -16.05 7.01
C SER A 212 -4.22 -17.30 6.42
N LEU A 213 -4.24 -18.39 7.18
CA LEU A 213 -3.97 -19.74 6.69
C LEU A 213 -5.25 -20.55 6.86
N LEU A 214 -5.76 -21.06 5.76
CA LEU A 214 -7.00 -21.82 5.70
C LEU A 214 -6.72 -23.20 5.12
N LEU A 215 -7.21 -24.23 5.80
CA LEU A 215 -7.18 -25.61 5.35
C LEU A 215 -8.62 -26.07 5.14
N CYS A 216 -8.93 -26.60 3.96
CA CYS A 216 -10.28 -27.00 3.59
C CYS A 216 -10.28 -28.44 3.10
N ASP A 217 -11.18 -29.27 3.60
CA ASP A 217 -11.45 -30.57 2.98
C ASP A 217 -12.13 -30.34 1.62
N GLY A 218 -11.44 -30.64 0.53
CA GLY A 218 -11.85 -30.23 -0.81
C GLY A 218 -11.52 -28.77 -1.17
N LEU A 219 -12.13 -28.28 -2.25
CA LEU A 219 -12.11 -26.86 -2.62
C LEU A 219 -13.08 -26.07 -1.71
N PRO A 220 -12.80 -24.79 -1.42
CA PRO A 220 -13.72 -23.96 -0.65
C PRO A 220 -15.12 -23.91 -1.26
N PRO A 221 -16.20 -23.93 -0.45
CA PRO A 221 -17.55 -23.83 -0.96
C PRO A 221 -17.79 -22.47 -1.62
N LEU A 222 -18.50 -22.46 -2.75
CA LEU A 222 -18.78 -21.25 -3.54
C LEU A 222 -19.45 -20.15 -2.70
N SER A 223 -20.36 -20.55 -1.82
CA SER A 223 -21.10 -19.64 -0.92
C SER A 223 -20.21 -18.88 0.05
N ALA A 224 -18.96 -19.30 0.20
CA ALA A 224 -18.05 -18.77 1.19
C ALA A 224 -16.79 -18.13 0.59
N TYR A 225 -16.75 -18.02 -0.74
CA TYR A 225 -15.70 -17.34 -1.47
C TYR A 225 -15.59 -15.85 -1.14
N VAL A 226 -16.67 -15.20 -0.68
CA VAL A 226 -16.63 -13.79 -0.24
C VAL A 226 -15.55 -13.55 0.83
N GLY A 227 -15.31 -14.52 1.72
CA GLY A 227 -14.24 -14.42 2.72
C GLY A 227 -12.83 -14.34 2.13
N PHE A 228 -12.61 -14.92 0.95
CA PHE A 228 -11.36 -14.72 0.21
C PHE A 228 -11.21 -13.29 -0.28
N LEU A 229 -12.31 -12.58 -0.54
CA LEU A 229 -12.28 -11.23 -1.08
C LEU A 229 -12.09 -10.18 0.03
N ASN A 230 -12.94 -10.20 1.05
CA ASN A 230 -12.98 -9.15 2.08
C ASN A 230 -12.49 -9.61 3.47
N GLY A 231 -12.27 -10.91 3.70
CA GLY A 231 -11.95 -11.45 5.02
C GLY A 231 -13.15 -11.64 5.95
N ASP A 232 -14.36 -11.31 5.48
CA ASP A 232 -15.62 -11.67 6.14
C ASP A 232 -15.95 -13.12 5.79
N TRP A 233 -15.65 -14.04 6.70
CA TRP A 233 -15.86 -15.47 6.52
C TRP A 233 -17.31 -15.83 6.88
N PRO A 234 -18.24 -15.92 5.92
CA PRO A 234 -19.65 -16.15 6.24
C PRO A 234 -19.82 -17.47 6.98
N GLN A 235 -20.68 -17.48 8.01
CA GLN A 235 -20.98 -18.69 8.78
C GLN A 235 -21.69 -19.77 7.94
N HIS A 236 -22.33 -19.38 6.83
CA HIS A 236 -22.99 -20.31 5.91
C HIS A 236 -21.96 -21.01 5.01
N GLY A 237 -21.79 -22.33 5.23
CA GLY A 237 -20.97 -23.20 4.39
C GLY A 237 -19.64 -23.61 5.04
N TRP A 238 -19.23 -22.98 6.13
CA TRP A 238 -18.03 -23.37 6.90
C TRP A 238 -18.40 -24.00 8.24
N GLN A 239 -17.65 -25.04 8.63
CA GLN A 239 -17.52 -25.47 10.02
C GLN A 239 -16.12 -25.07 10.49
N PHE A 240 -15.98 -23.88 11.08
CA PHE A 240 -14.68 -23.42 11.56
C PHE A 240 -14.31 -24.09 12.87
N SER A 241 -13.11 -24.69 12.91
CA SER A 241 -12.35 -24.87 14.13
C SER A 241 -11.20 -23.86 14.08
N SER A 242 -11.41 -22.68 14.68
CA SER A 242 -10.41 -21.62 14.68
C SER A 242 -9.55 -21.69 15.93
N SER A 243 -8.24 -21.53 15.75
CA SER A 243 -7.27 -21.41 16.84
C SER A 243 -6.28 -20.32 16.47
N GLN A 244 -6.04 -19.37 17.39
CA GLN A 244 -4.96 -18.41 17.22
C GLN A 244 -3.65 -19.08 17.67
N VAL A 245 -2.71 -19.23 16.74
CA VAL A 245 -1.36 -19.69 17.07
C VAL A 245 -0.69 -18.62 17.92
N ALA A 246 -0.38 -18.94 19.19
CA ALA A 246 0.29 -18.02 20.09
C ALA A 246 1.64 -17.57 19.49
N LYS A 247 1.92 -16.26 19.51
CA LYS A 247 3.27 -15.75 19.18
C LYS A 247 4.27 -16.46 20.08
N LYS A 248 5.16 -17.26 19.51
CA LYS A 248 6.38 -17.71 20.21
C LYS A 248 7.24 -16.48 20.43
N THR A 249 7.08 -15.82 21.57
CA THR A 249 8.09 -14.87 22.06
C THR A 249 9.36 -15.67 22.30
N PRO A 250 10.49 -15.34 21.67
CA PRO A 250 11.76 -15.97 22.03
C PRO A 250 12.01 -15.66 23.50
N VAL A 251 12.07 -16.69 24.35
CA VAL A 251 12.54 -16.53 25.72
C VAL A 251 14.03 -16.25 25.60
N LEU A 252 14.42 -14.97 25.66
CA LEU A 252 15.79 -14.59 25.95
C LEU A 252 16.05 -14.99 27.41
N THR A 253 16.72 -16.12 27.60
CA THR A 253 17.30 -16.45 28.90
C THR A 253 18.36 -15.39 29.22
N ASP A 254 18.06 -14.59 30.23
CA ASP A 254 18.91 -13.56 30.79
C ASP A 254 20.21 -14.18 31.31
N THR A 255 21.32 -13.93 30.61
CA THR A 255 22.66 -14.20 31.11
C THR A 255 23.48 -12.91 31.06
N SER A 256 23.26 -12.03 32.03
CA SER A 256 24.35 -11.21 32.56
C SER A 256 23.96 -10.53 33.88
N GLU A 257 24.22 -11.23 34.98
CA GLU A 257 24.98 -10.60 36.05
C GLU A 257 26.25 -10.01 35.43
N TYR A 258 26.42 -8.69 35.45
CA TYR A 258 27.68 -8.00 35.78
C TYR A 258 27.49 -6.48 35.63
N SER A 259 28.04 -5.75 36.59
CA SER A 259 28.20 -4.28 36.66
C SER A 259 27.01 -3.44 37.16
N LYS A 260 26.66 -3.67 38.43
CA LYS A 260 26.43 -2.55 39.37
C LYS A 260 27.77 -1.80 39.57
N SER A 261 27.87 -0.55 39.13
CA SER A 261 28.55 0.50 39.89
C SER A 261 28.36 1.89 39.26
N MET A 262 28.04 2.85 40.14
CA MET A 262 28.32 4.29 40.07
C MET A 262 27.26 5.25 39.51
N ASN A 263 26.49 5.76 40.49
CA ASN A 263 26.24 7.16 40.84
C ASN A 263 25.49 8.10 39.88
N GLU A 264 24.30 8.47 40.34
CA GLU A 264 23.73 9.81 40.21
C GLU A 264 24.60 10.85 40.95
N SER A 265 24.85 12.00 40.30
CA SER A 265 24.75 13.38 40.83
C SER A 265 25.73 14.35 40.14
N SER A 266 25.23 15.56 39.84
CA SER A 266 25.94 16.84 39.57
C SER A 266 25.90 17.40 38.14
N ILE A 267 24.81 18.14 37.84
CA ILE A 267 24.76 19.60 37.59
C ILE A 267 25.99 20.32 36.95
N GLN A 268 25.66 21.08 35.88
CA GLN A 268 26.19 22.39 35.42
C GLN A 268 27.32 22.55 34.39
N LEU A 269 26.96 23.34 33.35
CA LEU A 269 27.66 24.50 32.79
C LEU A 269 28.72 24.26 31.70
N LEU A 270 28.41 24.65 30.46
CA LEU A 270 29.21 25.63 29.71
C LEU A 270 28.47 26.16 28.47
N MET A 271 28.06 27.44 28.53
CA MET A 271 27.96 28.29 27.34
C MET A 271 29.34 28.91 27.10
N ALA A 272 29.83 28.89 25.87
CA ALA A 272 30.85 29.80 25.40
C ALA A 272 30.63 30.13 23.93
N THR A 273 30.63 31.44 23.68
CA THR A 273 30.49 32.19 22.45
C THR A 273 31.66 32.00 21.49
N THR A 274 31.45 32.28 20.20
CA THR A 274 32.40 33.07 19.39
C THR A 274 31.75 33.58 18.11
N SER A 275 31.90 34.88 17.91
CA SER A 275 31.52 35.69 16.77
C SER A 275 32.70 35.88 15.81
N VAL A 276 32.45 35.99 14.49
CA VAL A 276 33.34 36.69 13.53
C VAL A 276 32.51 37.33 12.41
N ASP A 277 32.69 38.64 12.26
CA ASP A 277 32.31 39.52 11.13
C ASP A 277 33.35 39.46 10.00
N ILE A 278 32.95 39.53 8.71
CA ILE A 278 33.71 40.22 7.63
C ILE A 278 32.75 40.83 6.57
N ASN A 279 33.04 42.08 6.19
CA ASN A 279 32.35 42.97 5.24
C ASN A 279 32.77 42.78 3.75
N ARG A 280 31.77 42.83 2.83
CA ARG A 280 31.61 43.47 1.48
C ARG A 280 32.79 43.64 0.47
N PRO A 281 32.54 43.69 -0.88
CA PRO A 281 31.87 44.84 -1.55
C PRO A 281 30.97 44.54 -2.77
N ALA A 282 30.38 45.62 -3.30
CA ALA A 282 29.28 45.73 -4.26
C ALA A 282 29.65 45.59 -5.75
N ILE A 283 28.65 45.26 -6.58
CA ILE A 283 28.55 45.61 -8.01
C ILE A 283 27.13 46.15 -8.28
N THR A 284 27.09 47.24 -9.02
CA THR A 284 26.01 48.16 -9.39
C THR A 284 25.16 47.72 -10.59
N GLU A 285 23.88 48.14 -10.57
CA GLU A 285 22.98 48.51 -11.69
C GLU A 285 22.64 47.40 -12.72
N ASP A 286 21.43 47.24 -13.24
CA ASP A 286 20.42 48.25 -13.56
C ASP A 286 19.05 47.59 -13.89
N THR A 287 17.98 48.38 -13.80
CA THR A 287 16.67 48.19 -14.47
C THR A 287 15.93 46.85 -14.30
N ASN A 288 15.46 46.53 -13.08
CA ASN A 288 14.23 45.71 -12.96
C ASN A 288 13.48 45.85 -11.62
N LEU A 289 13.79 46.87 -10.82
CA LEU A 289 13.23 47.01 -9.47
C LEU A 289 11.79 47.55 -9.49
N GLN A 290 11.39 48.32 -10.51
CA GLN A 290 10.03 48.84 -10.59
C GLN A 290 9.01 47.76 -11.01
N GLU A 291 9.35 46.87 -11.96
CA GLU A 291 8.50 45.71 -12.31
C GLU A 291 8.49 44.64 -11.22
N LYS A 292 9.60 44.46 -10.47
CA LYS A 292 9.63 43.57 -9.30
C LYS A 292 8.77 44.06 -8.13
N VAL A 293 8.60 45.38 -7.99
CA VAL A 293 7.78 45.95 -6.91
C VAL A 293 6.29 45.87 -7.25
N ASP A 294 5.90 45.97 -8.52
CA ASP A 294 4.49 45.76 -8.94
C ASP A 294 4.04 44.28 -8.87
N LEU A 295 4.97 43.32 -8.94
CA LEU A 295 4.66 41.89 -8.78
C LEU A 295 4.49 41.46 -7.31
N MET A 296 5.10 42.18 -6.36
CA MET A 296 5.03 41.86 -4.92
C MET A 296 3.76 42.36 -4.23
N GLU A 297 2.94 43.20 -4.87
CA GLU A 297 1.71 43.75 -4.27
C GLU A 297 0.43 42.97 -4.57
N LYS A 298 0.47 41.87 -5.36
CA LYS A 298 -0.74 41.12 -5.73
C LYS A 298 -1.23 40.10 -4.72
N TRP A 299 -0.34 39.61 -3.85
CA TRP A 299 -0.67 38.63 -2.82
C TRP A 299 0.42 38.59 -1.75
N GLN A 300 0.04 38.29 -0.52
CA GLN A 300 0.94 38.04 0.59
C GLN A 300 0.89 36.56 0.96
N SER A 301 2.03 35.94 1.24
CA SER A 301 2.02 34.58 1.75
C SER A 301 3.05 34.36 2.84
N TYR A 302 2.74 33.40 3.71
CA TYR A 302 3.66 32.90 4.71
C TYR A 302 3.49 31.40 4.82
N GLY A 303 4.59 30.68 5.06
CA GLY A 303 4.56 29.23 5.15
C GLY A 303 5.52 28.76 6.22
N LEU A 304 5.11 27.73 6.94
CA LEU A 304 5.88 27.14 8.02
C LEU A 304 5.69 25.62 8.00
N SER A 305 6.77 24.89 8.24
CA SER A 305 6.80 23.44 8.30
C SER A 305 7.58 23.02 9.54
N VAL A 306 6.99 22.20 10.40
CA VAL A 306 7.57 21.73 11.65
C VAL A 306 7.51 20.22 11.76
N VAL A 307 8.46 19.63 12.49
CA VAL A 307 8.54 18.17 12.71
C VAL A 307 7.32 17.65 13.49
N GLY A 308 6.68 18.50 14.30
CA GLY A 308 5.72 18.07 15.30
C GLY A 308 6.40 17.49 16.55
N LEU A 309 5.62 16.82 17.40
CA LEU A 309 6.04 16.36 18.73
C LEU A 309 6.37 14.86 18.80
N LYS A 310 6.03 14.08 17.77
CA LYS A 310 6.21 12.60 17.76
C LYS A 310 7.20 12.10 16.73
N ARG A 311 7.28 12.74 15.56
CA ARG A 311 8.23 12.36 14.50
C ARG A 311 9.65 12.80 14.88
N LYS A 312 10.65 12.17 14.26
CA LYS A 312 12.07 12.50 14.47
C LYS A 312 12.65 13.39 13.37
N LEU A 313 12.07 13.30 12.18
CA LEU A 313 12.47 14.02 10.98
C LEU A 313 11.23 14.69 10.40
N ASN A 314 11.45 15.78 9.67
CA ASN A 314 10.42 16.39 8.86
C ASN A 314 10.54 15.83 7.44
N GLU A 315 9.53 15.07 7.03
CA GLU A 315 9.41 14.50 5.69
C GLU A 315 8.53 15.40 4.79
N ASP A 316 7.91 16.45 5.33
CA ASP A 316 7.21 17.46 4.56
C ASP A 316 8.18 18.45 3.89
N ALA A 317 7.76 18.99 2.74
CA ALA A 317 8.40 20.11 2.09
C ALA A 317 7.36 21.14 1.60
N ILE A 318 7.73 22.41 1.65
CA ILE A 318 6.91 23.53 1.18
C ILE A 318 7.67 24.39 0.17
N LEU A 319 6.97 24.97 -0.80
CA LEU A 319 7.51 25.95 -1.75
C LEU A 319 6.62 27.19 -1.79
N LEU A 320 7.25 28.36 -1.70
CA LEU A 320 6.59 29.65 -1.83
C LEU A 320 7.29 30.45 -2.91
N ARG A 321 6.66 30.58 -4.06
CA ARG A 321 7.15 31.32 -5.22
C ARG A 321 6.21 32.46 -5.56
N ASN A 322 6.15 33.42 -4.64
CA ASN A 322 5.28 34.60 -4.73
C ASN A 322 5.54 35.42 -6.00
N ASP A 323 6.77 35.40 -6.51
CA ASP A 323 7.18 36.07 -7.74
C ASP A 323 6.47 35.54 -9.00
N ILE A 324 5.95 34.31 -8.96
CA ILE A 324 5.31 33.64 -10.10
C ILE A 324 3.95 33.02 -9.75
N GLY A 325 3.38 33.37 -8.60
CA GLY A 325 2.07 32.90 -8.15
C GLY A 325 1.98 31.38 -7.97
N LEU A 326 3.01 30.74 -7.42
CA LEU A 326 3.06 29.28 -7.21
C LEU A 326 3.34 28.95 -5.74
N TRP A 327 2.49 28.11 -5.15
CA TRP A 327 2.69 27.57 -3.81
C TRP A 327 2.43 26.06 -3.79
N THR A 328 3.19 25.32 -2.99
CA THR A 328 2.93 23.88 -2.83
C THR A 328 3.28 23.37 -1.44
N VAL A 329 2.53 22.36 -0.99
CA VAL A 329 2.85 21.51 0.15
C VAL A 329 2.96 20.08 -0.38
N ALA A 330 4.00 19.35 0.04
CA ALA A 330 4.22 17.95 -0.26
C ALA A 330 4.57 17.20 1.04
N ASP A 331 3.79 16.17 1.36
CA ASP A 331 3.95 15.33 2.55
C ASP A 331 4.64 14.02 2.15
N GLY A 332 5.85 13.80 2.65
CA GLY A 332 6.71 12.69 2.28
C GLY A 332 6.33 11.37 2.97
N MET A 333 6.15 10.31 2.17
CA MET A 333 5.85 8.97 2.65
C MET A 333 6.89 7.94 2.19
N GLY A 334 7.36 7.09 3.11
CA GLY A 334 8.26 5.97 2.81
C GLY A 334 9.11 5.55 4.01
N GLY A 335 9.25 4.24 4.24
CA GLY A 335 10.06 3.72 5.36
C GLY A 335 11.56 4.07 5.24
N HIS A 336 12.23 4.29 6.38
CA HIS A 336 13.66 4.63 6.50
C HIS A 336 14.14 5.82 5.63
N SER A 337 13.72 7.05 5.98
CA SER A 337 14.25 8.31 5.40
C SER A 337 14.13 8.40 3.87
N ALA A 338 12.96 7.99 3.36
CA ALA A 338 12.62 8.07 1.95
C ALA A 338 11.59 9.16 1.65
N GLY A 339 10.76 9.55 2.63
CA GLY A 339 9.73 10.58 2.46
C GLY A 339 10.32 11.96 2.20
N ASP A 340 11.33 12.37 2.98
CA ASP A 340 12.06 13.64 2.80
C ASP A 340 12.70 13.77 1.41
N VAL A 341 13.24 12.67 0.88
CA VAL A 341 13.80 12.62 -0.48
C VAL A 341 12.72 12.86 -1.53
N ALA A 342 11.52 12.33 -1.34
CA ALA A 342 10.40 12.49 -2.26
C ALA A 342 9.89 13.93 -2.30
N SER A 343 9.51 14.48 -1.15
CA SER A 343 8.95 15.83 -1.02
C SER A 343 9.96 16.89 -1.44
N GLN A 344 11.24 16.74 -1.09
CA GLN A 344 12.29 17.68 -1.52
C GLN A 344 12.57 17.61 -3.02
N SER A 345 12.54 16.42 -3.63
CA SER A 345 12.69 16.28 -5.08
C SER A 345 11.58 17.01 -5.84
N LEU A 346 10.35 16.92 -5.32
CA LEU A 346 9.19 17.60 -5.87
C LEU A 346 9.35 19.13 -5.81
N VAL A 347 9.63 19.68 -4.63
CA VAL A 347 9.84 21.12 -4.44
C VAL A 347 10.98 21.65 -5.31
N THR A 348 12.09 20.91 -5.39
CA THR A 348 13.26 21.28 -6.21
C THR A 348 12.93 21.31 -7.72
N ALA A 349 12.02 20.46 -8.18
CA ALA A 349 11.56 20.49 -9.57
C ALA A 349 10.68 21.71 -9.84
N LEU A 350 9.72 21.99 -8.95
CA LEU A 350 8.82 23.14 -9.08
C LEU A 350 9.53 24.49 -8.93
N GLU A 351 10.59 24.56 -8.12
CA GLU A 351 11.42 25.77 -7.96
C GLU A 351 12.03 26.24 -9.29
N LYS A 352 12.22 25.34 -10.27
CA LYS A 352 12.83 25.67 -11.57
C LYS A 352 11.83 26.16 -12.61
N ILE A 353 10.54 26.14 -12.29
CA ILE A 353 9.48 26.55 -13.22
C ILE A 353 9.51 28.07 -13.43
N ARG A 354 9.24 28.48 -14.67
CA ARG A 354 9.12 29.88 -15.09
C ARG A 354 7.64 30.31 -15.06
N PRO A 355 7.35 31.61 -14.85
CA PRO A 355 5.97 32.09 -14.88
C PRO A 355 5.38 31.98 -16.28
N PHE A 356 4.07 31.71 -16.34
CA PHE A 356 3.27 31.78 -17.56
C PHE A 356 1.95 32.51 -17.25
N ASP A 357 1.51 33.39 -18.14
CA ASP A 357 0.25 34.13 -17.96
C ASP A 357 -0.99 33.24 -18.17
N ASP A 358 -0.90 32.30 -19.12
CA ASP A 358 -1.95 31.31 -19.37
C ASP A 358 -1.90 30.22 -18.29
N LEU A 359 -2.86 30.25 -17.37
CA LEU A 359 -2.97 29.27 -16.29
C LEU A 359 -3.15 27.84 -16.79
N GLU A 360 -3.77 27.64 -17.96
CA GLU A 360 -3.95 26.30 -18.48
C GLU A 360 -2.60 25.71 -18.87
N TYR A 361 -1.86 26.42 -19.70
CA TYR A 361 -0.49 26.04 -20.04
C TYR A 361 0.43 25.96 -18.82
N TYR A 362 0.29 26.88 -17.86
CA TYR A 362 1.07 26.87 -16.62
C TYR A 362 0.80 25.57 -15.82
N SER A 363 -0.47 25.21 -15.65
CA SER A 363 -0.87 23.98 -14.96
C SER A 363 -0.35 22.72 -15.66
N GLU A 364 -0.32 22.70 -17.00
CA GLU A 364 0.27 21.60 -17.77
C GLU A 364 1.79 21.49 -17.57
N GLN A 365 2.52 22.61 -17.50
CA GLN A 365 3.95 22.60 -17.23
C GLN A 365 4.26 22.08 -15.81
N VAL A 366 3.45 22.48 -14.83
CA VAL A 366 3.54 21.96 -13.46
C VAL A 366 3.25 20.46 -13.45
N ALA A 367 2.15 20.01 -14.06
CA ALA A 367 1.80 18.59 -14.15
C ALA A 367 2.93 17.77 -14.83
N SER A 368 3.51 18.29 -15.91
CA SER A 368 4.64 17.64 -16.61
C SER A 368 5.88 17.49 -15.72
N ASN A 369 6.19 18.51 -14.91
CA ASN A 369 7.29 18.43 -13.92
C ASN A 369 6.99 17.39 -12.83
N LEU A 370 5.76 17.37 -12.30
CA LEU A 370 5.33 16.37 -11.31
C LEU A 370 5.39 14.94 -11.89
N GLN A 371 5.03 14.74 -13.16
CA GLN A 371 5.19 13.47 -13.86
C GLN A 371 6.66 13.07 -14.01
N ALA A 372 7.56 14.04 -14.25
CA ALA A 372 8.99 13.77 -14.30
C ALA A 372 9.55 13.36 -12.93
N VAL A 373 9.12 14.03 -11.86
CA VAL A 373 9.45 13.66 -10.47
C VAL A 373 8.92 12.27 -10.16
N ASN A 374 7.67 11.95 -10.53
CA ASN A 374 7.10 10.61 -10.36
C ASN A 374 8.00 9.53 -10.95
N ARG A 375 8.43 9.71 -12.21
CA ARG A 375 9.35 8.78 -12.88
C ARG A 375 10.71 8.69 -12.17
N GLN A 376 11.25 9.80 -11.69
CA GLN A 376 12.52 9.82 -10.96
C GLN A 376 12.40 9.04 -9.65
N LEU A 377 11.36 9.28 -8.84
CA LEU A 377 11.15 8.59 -7.57
C LEU A 377 10.93 7.10 -7.76
N GLN A 378 10.17 6.71 -8.79
CA GLN A 378 10.00 5.30 -9.19
C GLN A 378 11.32 4.63 -9.58
N GLN A 379 12.20 5.34 -10.31
CA GLN A 379 13.54 4.83 -10.62
C GLN A 379 14.41 4.70 -9.35
N MET A 380 14.33 5.67 -8.44
CA MET A 380 15.06 5.64 -7.16
C MET A 380 14.58 4.49 -6.27
N ALA A 381 13.27 4.26 -6.21
CA ALA A 381 12.65 3.13 -5.51
C ALA A 381 13.17 1.79 -6.03
N LYS A 382 13.17 1.60 -7.37
CA LYS A 382 13.73 0.41 -8.03
C LYS A 382 15.22 0.20 -7.70
N GLY A 383 15.99 1.28 -7.60
CA GLY A 383 17.41 1.24 -7.24
C GLY A 383 17.72 0.80 -5.80
N ARG A 384 16.73 0.82 -4.90
CA ARG A 384 16.87 0.43 -3.48
C ARG A 384 16.42 -1.01 -3.17
N GLY A 385 16.04 -1.79 -4.18
CA GLY A 385 15.52 -3.17 -4.04
C GLY A 385 13.99 -3.26 -4.08
N ASN A 386 13.46 -4.47 -4.25
CA ASN A 386 12.02 -4.72 -4.37
C ASN A 386 11.27 -4.37 -3.07
N GLY A 387 10.12 -3.68 -3.21
CA GLY A 387 9.16 -3.42 -2.11
C GLY A 387 9.26 -2.05 -1.43
N ASN A 388 10.21 -1.18 -1.80
CA ASN A 388 10.32 0.16 -1.23
C ASN A 388 9.51 1.17 -2.02
N ILE A 389 8.54 1.84 -1.37
CA ILE A 389 7.86 3.00 -1.93
C ILE A 389 8.60 4.26 -1.49
N ILE A 390 8.93 5.12 -2.45
CA ILE A 390 9.44 6.47 -2.23
C ILE A 390 8.42 7.41 -2.85
N GLY A 391 7.61 8.07 -2.04
CA GLY A 391 6.56 8.93 -2.56
C GLY A 391 6.24 10.10 -1.67
N CYS A 392 5.40 10.99 -2.17
CA CYS A 392 4.84 12.08 -1.40
C CYS A 392 3.47 12.47 -1.95
N THR A 393 2.62 13.03 -1.09
CA THR A 393 1.46 13.78 -1.56
C THR A 393 1.94 15.05 -2.27
N VAL A 394 1.00 15.72 -2.93
CA VAL A 394 1.22 17.08 -3.41
C VAL A 394 -0.10 17.82 -3.48
N VAL A 395 -0.09 19.08 -3.07
CA VAL A 395 -1.10 20.07 -3.43
C VAL A 395 -0.39 21.32 -3.95
N VAL A 396 -0.79 21.80 -5.13
CA VAL A 396 -0.23 23.00 -5.78
C VAL A 396 -1.33 24.02 -6.00
N LEU A 397 -1.06 25.28 -5.64
CA LEU A 397 -1.88 26.44 -5.98
C LEU A 397 -1.13 27.32 -6.98
N LEU A 398 -1.80 27.69 -8.07
CA LEU A 398 -1.34 28.61 -9.10
C LEU A 398 -2.30 29.79 -9.18
N ILE A 399 -1.77 31.01 -9.12
CA ILE A 399 -2.55 32.25 -9.31
C ILE A 399 -1.90 33.08 -10.40
N ALA A 400 -2.69 33.44 -11.42
CA ALA A 400 -2.27 34.41 -12.43
C ALA A 400 -3.47 35.29 -12.82
N GLY A 401 -3.26 36.62 -12.78
CA GLY A 401 -4.34 37.58 -12.99
C GLY A 401 -5.43 37.45 -11.92
N GLU A 402 -6.68 37.30 -12.36
CA GLU A 402 -7.88 37.16 -11.50
C GLU A 402 -8.36 35.71 -11.43
N GLN A 403 -7.51 34.74 -11.76
CA GLN A 403 -7.86 33.34 -11.75
C GLN A 403 -6.84 32.51 -10.98
N PHE A 404 -7.32 31.38 -10.47
CA PHE A 404 -6.48 30.37 -9.85
C PHE A 404 -6.77 29.00 -10.44
N ARG A 405 -5.74 28.16 -10.44
CA ARG A 405 -5.81 26.71 -10.70
C ARG A 405 -5.11 25.98 -9.57
N TYR A 406 -5.54 24.77 -9.30
CA TYR A 406 -4.87 23.90 -8.34
C TYR A 406 -4.83 22.47 -8.85
N LEU A 407 -3.79 21.75 -8.45
CA LEU A 407 -3.59 20.34 -8.76
C LEU A 407 -3.22 19.59 -7.48
N TRP A 408 -3.70 18.36 -7.33
CA TRP A 408 -3.31 17.56 -6.17
C TRP A 408 -3.29 16.05 -6.44
N ALA A 409 -2.51 15.34 -5.64
CA ALA A 409 -2.55 13.90 -5.46
C ALA A 409 -2.23 13.60 -3.99
N GLY A 410 -3.06 12.78 -3.35
CA GLY A 410 -2.98 12.49 -1.91
C GLY A 410 -4.03 13.22 -1.09
N ASP A 411 -3.76 13.35 0.20
CA ASP A 411 -4.64 13.89 1.24
C ASP A 411 -4.14 15.21 1.85
N SER A 412 -3.06 15.80 1.32
CA SER A 412 -2.77 17.22 1.58
C SER A 412 -3.84 18.11 0.94
N ARG A 413 -4.23 19.15 1.66
CA ARG A 413 -5.47 19.90 1.36
C ARG A 413 -5.21 21.33 0.93
N LEU A 414 -6.12 21.84 0.09
CA LEU A 414 -6.27 23.26 -0.21
C LEU A 414 -7.64 23.72 0.29
N TYR A 415 -7.64 24.81 1.04
CA TYR A 415 -8.83 25.52 1.49
C TYR A 415 -8.88 26.92 0.89
N LEU A 416 -10.10 27.42 0.67
CA LEU A 416 -10.39 28.82 0.35
C LEU A 416 -11.28 29.39 1.46
N TYR A 417 -10.79 30.43 2.13
CA TYR A 417 -11.56 31.25 3.05
C TYR A 417 -12.02 32.53 2.34
N ARG A 418 -13.33 32.65 2.16
CA ARG A 418 -13.97 33.76 1.45
C ARG A 418 -15.25 34.17 2.17
N GLN A 419 -15.42 35.48 2.39
CA GLN A 419 -16.65 36.05 2.99
C GLN A 419 -17.08 35.42 4.32
N GLY A 420 -16.13 34.93 5.12
CA GLY A 420 -16.43 34.31 6.42
C GLY A 420 -16.56 32.79 6.39
N GLU A 421 -16.55 32.18 5.21
CA GLU A 421 -16.71 30.73 5.03
C GLU A 421 -15.40 30.10 4.57
N LEU A 422 -15.05 28.96 5.18
CA LEU A 422 -13.94 28.11 4.75
C LEU A 422 -14.52 26.98 3.89
N GLU A 423 -14.02 26.85 2.68
CA GLU A 423 -14.34 25.76 1.76
C GLU A 423 -13.09 24.91 1.53
N GLN A 424 -13.22 23.59 1.63
CA GLN A 424 -12.15 22.69 1.19
C GLN A 424 -12.29 22.45 -0.31
N LEU A 425 -11.29 22.86 -1.09
CA LEU A 425 -11.31 22.77 -2.56
C LEU A 425 -10.86 21.41 -3.10
N THR A 426 -10.02 20.71 -2.34
CA THR A 426 -9.50 19.39 -2.69
C THR A 426 -10.32 18.30 -1.99
N LEU A 427 -10.58 17.19 -2.67
CA LEU A 427 -11.11 15.99 -2.03
C LEU A 427 -9.95 15.02 -1.81
N ASP A 428 -9.72 14.58 -0.57
CA ASP A 428 -8.57 13.72 -0.27
C ASP A 428 -8.66 12.44 -1.08
N HIS A 429 -7.54 12.05 -1.68
CA HIS A 429 -7.37 10.73 -2.28
C HIS A 429 -7.09 9.72 -1.18
N SER A 430 -8.14 9.41 -0.42
CA SER A 430 -8.12 8.44 0.65
C SER A 430 -9.12 7.33 0.37
N LEU A 431 -8.85 6.15 0.94
CA LEU A 431 -9.73 5.00 0.80
C LEU A 431 -11.16 5.32 1.25
N TYR A 432 -11.31 6.16 2.27
CA TYR A 432 -12.60 6.64 2.75
C TYR A 432 -13.37 7.45 1.70
N ASN A 433 -12.73 8.46 1.10
CA ASN A 433 -13.39 9.33 0.13
C ASN A 433 -13.68 8.60 -1.19
N GLU A 434 -12.79 7.68 -1.60
CA GLU A 434 -13.05 6.83 -2.75
C GLU A 434 -14.26 5.91 -2.52
N ALA A 435 -14.38 5.31 -1.33
CA ALA A 435 -15.53 4.50 -0.95
C ALA A 435 -16.85 5.31 -0.99
N ILE A 436 -16.85 6.54 -0.46
CA ILE A 436 -18.02 7.43 -0.51
C ILE A 436 -18.37 7.79 -1.96
N SER A 437 -17.37 8.12 -2.79
CA SER A 437 -17.59 8.49 -4.19
C SER A 437 -18.22 7.35 -5.02
N GLN A 438 -17.99 6.10 -4.61
CA GLN A 438 -18.57 4.89 -5.21
C GLN A 438 -19.98 4.55 -4.66
N GLY A 439 -20.54 5.41 -3.80
CA GLY A 439 -21.88 5.26 -3.24
C GLY A 439 -21.97 4.31 -2.05
N LEU A 440 -20.84 4.00 -1.39
CA LEU A 440 -20.83 3.25 -0.13
C LEU A 440 -21.23 4.20 1.01
N SER A 441 -22.20 3.82 1.83
CA SER A 441 -22.63 4.64 2.98
C SER A 441 -21.71 4.42 4.19
N PRO A 442 -21.27 5.48 4.89
CA PRO A 442 -20.58 5.37 6.17
C PRO A 442 -21.62 5.03 7.25
N MET A 443 -21.97 3.75 7.41
CA MET A 443 -23.06 3.32 8.30
C MET A 443 -22.65 2.32 9.38
N ASP A 444 -21.37 1.97 9.51
CA ASP A 444 -20.93 1.00 10.53
C ASP A 444 -19.74 1.45 11.40
N GLY A 445 -19.27 2.69 11.28
CA GLY A 445 -18.13 3.21 12.07
C GLY A 445 -16.78 2.52 11.77
N SER A 446 -16.75 1.55 10.85
CA SER A 446 -15.55 0.74 10.55
C SER A 446 -14.48 1.49 9.74
N LEU A 447 -14.87 2.58 9.07
CA LEU A 447 -13.97 3.43 8.28
C LEU A 447 -13.34 4.57 9.11
N GLU A 448 -13.97 4.98 10.22
CA GLU A 448 -13.43 6.02 11.12
C GLU A 448 -12.35 5.46 12.06
N GLU A 449 -12.42 4.17 12.43
CA GLU A 449 -11.41 3.51 13.26
C GLU A 449 -10.19 3.06 12.44
N GLY A 450 -9.36 4.04 12.05
CA GLY A 450 -7.94 3.83 11.68
C GLY A 450 -7.63 3.52 10.22
N ARG A 451 -8.63 3.30 9.34
CA ARG A 451 -8.45 2.94 7.91
C ARG A 451 -8.73 4.07 6.92
N GLY A 452 -9.41 5.13 7.36
CA GLY A 452 -9.79 6.26 6.49
C GLY A 452 -8.63 7.10 5.98
N ASN A 453 -7.42 6.94 6.53
CA ASN A 453 -6.23 7.71 6.21
C ASN A 453 -5.26 6.99 5.25
N ILE A 454 -5.69 5.90 4.59
CA ILE A 454 -4.86 5.25 3.57
C ILE A 454 -4.93 6.07 2.28
N ILE A 455 -3.80 6.64 1.90
CA ILE A 455 -3.65 7.44 0.68
C ILE A 455 -3.71 6.54 -0.56
N THR A 456 -4.59 6.86 -1.50
CA THR A 456 -4.84 6.06 -2.72
C THR A 456 -4.11 6.62 -3.95
N ARG A 457 -3.57 7.84 -3.87
CA ARG A 457 -2.79 8.48 -4.93
C ARG A 457 -1.65 9.28 -4.35
N ALA A 458 -0.44 9.11 -4.88
CA ALA A 458 0.72 9.91 -4.48
C ALA A 458 1.76 9.97 -5.61
N VAL A 459 2.58 11.03 -5.60
CA VAL A 459 3.74 11.13 -6.49
C VAL A 459 4.77 10.10 -6.03
N GLY A 460 5.29 9.30 -6.96
CA GLY A 460 6.26 8.26 -6.68
C GLY A 460 5.65 6.94 -6.19
N ALA A 461 4.32 6.85 -5.99
CA ALA A 461 3.65 5.60 -5.60
C ALA A 461 3.28 4.74 -6.82
N ASP A 462 2.65 5.33 -7.84
CA ASP A 462 2.19 4.62 -9.04
C ASP A 462 3.06 4.88 -10.28
N ALA A 463 3.03 3.93 -11.23
CA ALA A 463 3.73 4.07 -12.51
C ALA A 463 3.22 5.28 -13.33
N GLN A 464 1.92 5.57 -13.24
CA GLN A 464 1.31 6.77 -13.83
C GLN A 464 0.71 7.62 -12.72
N LEU A 465 1.28 8.81 -12.51
CA LEU A 465 0.70 9.79 -11.60
C LEU A 465 -0.63 10.30 -12.19
N ARG A 466 -1.70 10.25 -11.40
CA ARG A 466 -2.97 10.88 -11.72
C ARG A 466 -3.14 12.10 -10.81
N LEU A 467 -3.25 13.27 -11.43
CA LEU A 467 -3.52 14.52 -10.73
C LEU A 467 -4.97 14.89 -10.99
N ASP A 468 -5.70 15.16 -9.91
CA ASP A 468 -6.95 15.90 -10.02
C ASP A 468 -6.64 17.40 -10.02
N PHE A 469 -7.54 18.18 -10.59
CA PHE A 469 -7.38 19.62 -10.70
C PHE A 469 -8.71 20.34 -10.54
N GLY A 470 -8.62 21.61 -10.16
CA GLY A 470 -9.74 22.54 -10.15
C GLY A 470 -9.30 23.95 -10.49
N GLN A 471 -10.28 24.83 -10.66
CA GLN A 471 -10.04 26.22 -11.04
C GLN A 471 -11.14 27.14 -10.51
N GLY A 472 -10.83 28.42 -10.39
CA GLY A 472 -11.80 29.43 -9.98
C GLY A 472 -11.32 30.86 -10.22
N ALA A 473 -12.21 31.81 -9.95
CA ALA A 473 -11.87 33.23 -9.93
C ALA A 473 -11.31 33.61 -8.57
N VAL A 474 -10.30 34.47 -8.58
CA VAL A 474 -9.72 35.09 -7.39
C VAL A 474 -10.42 36.42 -7.13
N LEU A 475 -10.79 36.65 -5.88
CA LEU A 475 -11.41 37.90 -5.43
C LEU A 475 -10.53 38.58 -4.36
N PRO A 476 -10.55 39.92 -4.29
CA PRO A 476 -9.84 40.63 -3.23
C PRO A 476 -10.28 40.17 -1.83
N GLY A 477 -9.32 39.88 -0.97
CA GLY A 477 -9.55 39.40 0.39
C GLY A 477 -9.65 37.88 0.53
N ASP A 478 -9.57 37.13 -0.57
CA ASP A 478 -9.45 35.67 -0.51
C ASP A 478 -8.22 35.25 0.28
N LEU A 479 -8.38 34.19 1.09
CA LEU A 479 -7.30 33.56 1.82
C LEU A 479 -7.29 32.07 1.48
N PHE A 480 -6.23 31.61 0.84
CA PHE A 480 -5.97 30.20 0.60
C PHE A 480 -5.11 29.62 1.71
N ILE A 481 -5.44 28.43 2.18
CA ILE A 481 -4.62 27.65 3.13
C ILE A 481 -4.27 26.33 2.45
N LEU A 482 -2.97 26.06 2.26
CA LEU A 482 -2.47 24.75 1.88
C LEU A 482 -1.95 24.06 3.15
N SER A 483 -2.24 22.78 3.34
CA SER A 483 -1.77 22.04 4.51
C SER A 483 -1.41 20.58 4.21
N SER A 484 -0.44 20.04 4.95
CA SER A 484 -0.26 18.58 5.10
C SER A 484 -1.28 18.00 6.08
N ASP A 485 -1.36 16.67 6.14
CA ASP A 485 -2.38 15.98 6.93
C ASP A 485 -2.19 16.17 8.45
N GLY A 486 -0.97 16.51 8.88
CA GLY A 486 -0.67 16.78 10.29
C GLY A 486 -1.40 18.00 10.85
N LEU A 487 -1.91 18.90 10.00
CA LEU A 487 -2.78 19.98 10.45
C LEU A 487 -4.21 19.46 10.71
N ASP A 488 -4.86 18.88 9.71
CA ASP A 488 -6.29 18.56 9.78
C ASP A 488 -6.60 17.27 10.57
N LYS A 489 -5.59 16.46 10.87
CA LYS A 489 -5.70 15.38 11.87
C LYS A 489 -5.77 15.91 13.30
N GLU A 490 -5.32 17.15 13.56
CA GLU A 490 -5.35 17.78 14.89
C GLU A 490 -6.41 18.89 15.00
N LEU A 491 -6.72 19.57 13.88
CA LEU A 491 -7.69 20.67 13.82
C LEU A 491 -8.88 20.31 12.95
N SER A 492 -10.09 20.55 13.46
CA SER A 492 -11.30 20.43 12.66
C SER A 492 -11.43 21.58 11.65
N HIS A 493 -12.28 21.40 10.64
CA HIS A 493 -12.64 22.45 9.69
C HIS A 493 -13.07 23.76 10.37
N ALA A 494 -13.82 23.65 11.47
CA ALA A 494 -14.28 24.80 12.24
C ALA A 494 -13.13 25.51 12.99
N ASP A 495 -12.16 24.74 13.49
CA ASP A 495 -10.95 25.31 14.12
C ASP A 495 -10.16 26.12 13.10
N ILE A 496 -9.88 25.54 11.92
CA ILE A 496 -9.14 26.20 10.84
C ILE A 496 -9.85 27.49 10.41
N ALA A 497 -11.17 27.44 10.21
CA ALA A 497 -11.98 28.60 9.85
C ALA A 497 -11.90 29.71 10.92
N GLY A 498 -11.89 29.33 12.20
CA GLY A 498 -11.75 30.27 13.32
C GLY A 498 -10.46 31.09 13.25
N PHE A 499 -9.34 30.42 12.95
CA PHE A 499 -8.04 31.10 12.80
C PHE A 499 -7.93 31.94 11.53
N CYS A 500 -8.62 31.57 10.46
CA CYS A 500 -8.63 32.33 9.20
C CYS A 500 -9.33 33.70 9.31
N SER A 501 -10.20 33.87 10.31
CA SER A 501 -11.06 35.05 10.42
C SER A 501 -10.33 36.37 10.67
N ASN A 502 -9.16 36.34 11.33
CA ASN A 502 -8.43 37.55 11.72
C ASN A 502 -6.92 37.32 11.83
N GLY A 503 -6.15 38.18 11.13
CA GLY A 503 -4.71 38.28 11.28
C GLY A 503 -3.98 38.48 9.95
N SER A 504 -2.66 38.67 10.04
CA SER A 504 -1.76 38.54 8.90
C SER A 504 -1.59 37.06 8.51
N VAL A 505 -1.13 36.79 7.28
CA VAL A 505 -0.82 35.42 6.84
C VAL A 505 0.18 34.71 7.77
N GLU A 506 1.13 35.47 8.34
CA GLU A 506 2.10 34.97 9.31
C GLU A 506 1.44 34.59 10.65
N GLU A 507 0.61 35.48 11.19
CA GLU A 507 -0.12 35.22 12.45
C GLU A 507 -1.06 34.02 12.32
N ILE A 508 -1.77 33.91 11.19
CA ILE A 508 -2.69 32.79 10.91
C ILE A 508 -1.90 31.48 10.87
N THR A 509 -0.81 31.44 10.11
CA THR A 509 0.04 30.25 9.97
C THR A 509 0.62 29.81 11.32
N HIS A 510 1.14 30.76 12.11
CA HIS A 510 1.68 30.45 13.43
C HIS A 510 0.63 29.92 14.39
N LYS A 511 -0.57 30.54 14.43
CA LYS A 511 -1.66 30.07 15.30
C LYS A 511 -2.13 28.66 14.93
N LEU A 512 -2.25 28.37 13.64
CA LEU A 512 -2.63 27.05 13.14
C LEU A 512 -1.63 25.97 13.60
N ILE A 513 -0.33 26.21 13.41
CA ILE A 513 0.71 25.24 13.82
C ILE A 513 0.78 25.11 15.34
N GLN A 514 0.74 26.22 16.09
CA GLN A 514 0.76 26.18 17.55
C GLN A 514 -0.41 25.41 18.12
N GLU A 515 -1.61 25.57 17.56
CA GLU A 515 -2.78 24.84 18.02
C GLU A 515 -2.69 23.35 17.66
N ALA A 516 -2.20 22.99 16.47
CA ALA A 516 -2.00 21.59 16.09
C ALA A 516 -0.95 20.90 16.98
N GLU A 517 0.17 21.56 17.28
CA GLU A 517 1.15 21.05 18.24
C GLU A 517 0.56 20.92 19.66
N SER A 518 -0.25 21.88 20.11
CA SER A 518 -0.86 21.86 21.45
C SER A 518 -1.81 20.67 21.65
N ARG A 519 -2.43 20.19 20.57
CA ARG A 519 -3.39 19.06 20.56
C ARG A 519 -2.74 17.69 20.39
N GLY A 520 -1.44 17.64 20.11
CA GLY A 520 -0.69 16.39 20.11
C GLY A 520 0.50 16.39 19.17
N GLY A 521 0.44 17.17 18.09
CA GLY A 521 1.49 17.26 17.07
C GLY A 521 1.99 15.89 16.63
N ARG A 522 1.07 14.99 16.28
CA ARG A 522 1.40 13.57 16.06
C ARG A 522 2.18 13.31 14.77
N ASP A 523 2.09 14.21 13.80
CA ASP A 523 2.81 14.12 12.53
C ASP A 523 3.62 15.39 12.22
N ASN A 524 4.32 15.41 11.09
CA ASN A 524 4.84 16.64 10.50
C ASN A 524 3.69 17.58 10.14
N ILE A 525 3.88 18.88 10.37
CA ILE A 525 2.83 19.87 10.18
C ILE A 525 3.36 20.97 9.28
N SER A 526 2.76 21.10 8.11
CA SER A 526 3.11 22.12 7.12
C SER A 526 1.89 22.93 6.72
N VAL A 527 2.03 24.25 6.73
CA VAL A 527 0.96 25.18 6.38
C VAL A 527 1.53 26.31 5.51
N ILE A 528 0.82 26.66 4.45
CA ILE A 528 1.03 27.90 3.69
C ILE A 528 -0.29 28.69 3.69
N ALA A 529 -0.24 29.94 4.14
CA ALA A 529 -1.32 30.90 3.98
C ALA A 529 -0.99 31.86 2.83
N VAL A 530 -1.92 32.05 1.90
CA VAL A 530 -1.80 32.98 0.76
C VAL A 530 -3.02 33.88 0.73
N LYS A 531 -2.82 35.19 0.87
CA LYS A 531 -3.89 36.19 0.88
C LYS A 531 -3.78 37.09 -0.34
N VAL A 532 -4.90 37.28 -1.05
CA VAL A 532 -4.99 38.13 -2.24
C VAL A 532 -5.51 39.52 -1.91
#